data_AF-A0A7J2X0K1-F1
#
_entry.id   AF-A0A7J2X0K1-F1
#
_cell.length_a   1.000
_cell.length_b   1.000
_cell.length_c   1.000
_cell.angle_alpha   90.00
_cell.angle_beta   90.00
_cell.angle_gamma   90.00
#
_symmetry.space_group_name_H-M   'P 1'
#
loop_
_entity.id
_entity.type
_entity.pdbx_description
1 polymer ?
#
loop_
_entity_poly.entity_id
_entity_poly.type
_entity_poly.pdbx_seq_one_letter_code
_entity_poly.pdbx_strand_id
1 'polypeptide(L)'
;YFYVAKNAIRVMNEGGSIIFITSIRAFVVEPGQGPYSMTKAGIVQLVKVLASELGKYNIRVNAVAPGVVDTPLTRQIKSSRRWYEAYASKTALGRWAEPWEIAAPIILLASKAGSYITGSVLLVDGGWTAIDGRFDPFEGR
;
A
#
# COMPACT_ATOMS: atom_id res chain seq x y z
N TYR A 1 -13.47 6.12 1.28
CA TYR A 1 -13.13 5.20 0.17
C TYR A 1 -14.37 4.81 -0.63
N PHE A 2 -15.29 4.01 -0.09
CA PHE A 2 -16.50 3.57 -0.80
C PHE A 2 -17.31 4.71 -1.43
N TYR A 3 -17.67 5.75 -0.66
CA TYR A 3 -18.46 6.87 -1.20
C TYR A 3 -17.75 7.65 -2.30
N VAL A 4 -16.43 7.84 -2.19
CA VAL A 4 -15.65 8.52 -3.25
C VAL A 4 -15.67 7.67 -4.51
N ALA A 5 -15.42 6.37 -4.40
CA ALA A 5 -15.46 5.46 -5.54
C ALA A 5 -16.85 5.43 -6.18
N LYS A 6 -17.91 5.27 -5.38
CA LYS A 6 -19.31 5.26 -5.84
C LYS A 6 -19.65 6.49 -6.67
N ASN A 7 -19.17 7.67 -6.29
CA ASN A 7 -19.44 8.90 -7.03
C ASN A 7 -18.51 9.07 -8.24
N ALA A 8 -17.23 8.73 -8.11
CA ALA A 8 -16.27 8.79 -9.21
C ALA A 8 -16.66 7.87 -10.37
N ILE A 9 -17.12 6.65 -10.07
CA ILE A 9 -17.56 5.66 -11.07
C ILE A 9 -18.68 6.22 -11.97
N ARG A 10 -19.56 7.07 -11.44
CA ARG A 10 -20.70 7.63 -12.20
C ARG A 10 -20.27 8.59 -13.31
N VAL A 11 -19.07 9.15 -13.22
CA VAL A 11 -18.54 10.13 -14.17
C VAL A 11 -17.28 9.62 -14.87
N MET A 12 -16.93 8.34 -14.66
CA MET A 12 -15.73 7.74 -15.23
C MET A 12 -16.02 7.19 -16.62
N ASN A 13 -15.08 7.39 -17.55
CA ASN A 13 -15.12 6.78 -18.86
C ASN A 13 -14.73 5.30 -18.80
N GLU A 14 -15.15 4.53 -19.79
CA GLU A 14 -14.64 3.17 -20.02
C GLU A 14 -13.11 3.16 -20.15
N GLY A 15 -12.47 2.07 -19.71
CA GLY A 15 -11.01 1.98 -19.71
C GLY A 15 -10.32 2.73 -18.56
N GLY A 16 -11.07 3.34 -17.64
CA GLY A 16 -10.52 4.08 -16.51
C GLY A 16 -9.77 3.22 -15.47
N SER A 17 -9.06 3.87 -14.56
CA SER A 17 -8.30 3.20 -13.50
C SER A 17 -8.56 3.87 -12.14
N ILE A 18 -9.00 3.07 -11.17
CA ILE A 18 -9.20 3.49 -9.78
C ILE A 18 -8.06 2.89 -8.95
N ILE A 19 -7.34 3.75 -8.22
CA ILE A 19 -6.21 3.34 -7.39
C ILE A 19 -6.45 3.87 -5.97
N PHE A 20 -6.61 2.97 -5.02
CA PHE A 20 -6.70 3.34 -3.61
C PHE A 20 -5.33 3.32 -2.95
N ILE A 21 -5.16 4.14 -1.91
CA ILE A 21 -4.03 4.05 -0.98
C ILE A 21 -4.50 3.31 0.26
N THR A 22 -4.03 2.08 0.44
CA THR A 22 -4.22 1.32 1.67
C THR A 22 -3.01 1.49 2.60
N SER A 23 -2.50 0.44 3.24
CA SER A 23 -1.30 0.39 4.07
C SER A 23 -0.88 -1.06 4.26
N ILE A 24 0.40 -1.31 4.56
CA ILE A 24 0.82 -2.62 5.12
C ILE A 24 0.05 -3.01 6.38
N ARG A 25 -0.54 -2.04 7.10
CA ARG A 25 -1.41 -2.30 8.25
C ARG A 25 -2.71 -3.03 7.91
N ALA A 26 -3.03 -3.21 6.64
CA ALA A 26 -4.07 -4.13 6.20
C ALA A 26 -3.67 -5.62 6.33
N PHE A 27 -2.37 -5.92 6.42
CA PHE A 27 -1.81 -7.28 6.38
C PHE A 27 -1.02 -7.64 7.64
N VAL A 28 -0.37 -6.66 8.27
CA VAL A 28 0.39 -6.84 9.53
C VAL A 28 -0.02 -5.77 10.54
N VAL A 29 -0.16 -6.14 11.81
CA VAL A 29 -0.72 -5.23 12.82
C VAL A 29 0.35 -4.54 13.66
N GLU A 30 -0.03 -3.40 14.24
CA GLU A 30 0.73 -2.69 15.27
C GLU A 30 -0.21 -2.40 16.45
N PRO A 31 0.15 -2.75 17.69
CA PRO A 31 -0.67 -2.43 18.86
C PRO A 31 -1.04 -0.94 18.91
N GLY A 32 -2.31 -0.65 19.19
CA GLY A 32 -2.85 0.72 19.20
C GLY A 32 -3.38 1.21 17.84
N GLN A 33 -3.16 0.47 16.74
CA GLN A 33 -3.66 0.84 15.40
C GLN A 33 -4.87 0.04 14.93
N GLY A 34 -5.69 -0.52 15.84
CA GLY A 34 -6.82 -1.40 15.52
C GLY A 34 -7.82 -0.79 14.50
N PRO A 35 -8.43 0.38 14.78
CA PRO A 35 -9.36 1.03 13.86
C PRO A 35 -8.75 1.36 12.49
N TYR A 36 -7.48 1.79 12.49
CA TYR A 36 -6.74 2.07 11.26
C TYR A 36 -6.54 0.79 10.43
N SER A 37 -6.06 -0.29 11.06
CA SER A 37 -5.80 -1.58 10.43
C SER A 37 -7.08 -2.18 9.84
N MET A 38 -8.19 -2.16 10.60
CA MET A 38 -9.50 -2.61 10.12
C MET A 38 -9.96 -1.79 8.90
N THR A 39 -9.83 -0.46 8.95
CA THR A 39 -10.21 0.41 7.83
C THR A 39 -9.39 0.09 6.58
N LYS A 40 -8.08 -0.12 6.73
CA LYS A 40 -7.17 -0.42 5.62
C LYS A 40 -7.39 -1.83 5.05
N ALA A 41 -7.72 -2.81 5.88
CA ALA A 41 -8.15 -4.14 5.44
C ALA A 41 -9.48 -4.09 4.68
N GLY A 42 -10.43 -3.24 5.09
CA GLY A 42 -11.69 -3.04 4.37
C GLY A 42 -11.47 -2.54 2.93
N ILE A 43 -10.45 -1.71 2.70
CA ILE A 43 -10.08 -1.26 1.34
C ILE A 43 -9.61 -2.43 0.47
N VAL A 44 -8.89 -3.40 1.04
CA VAL A 44 -8.41 -4.59 0.29
C VAL A 44 -9.58 -5.38 -0.29
N GLN A 45 -10.65 -5.57 0.49
CA GLN A 45 -11.85 -6.24 -0.02
C GLN A 45 -12.64 -5.35 -0.99
N LEU A 46 -12.70 -4.04 -0.73
CA LEU A 46 -13.34 -3.10 -1.66
C LEU A 46 -12.69 -3.11 -3.05
N VAL A 47 -11.36 -3.22 -3.14
CA VAL A 47 -10.63 -3.36 -4.41
C VAL A 47 -11.15 -4.56 -5.21
N LYS A 48 -11.28 -5.72 -4.57
CA LYS A 48 -11.72 -6.95 -5.25
C LYS A 48 -13.17 -6.85 -5.72
N VAL A 49 -14.06 -6.32 -4.86
CA VAL A 49 -15.47 -6.11 -5.20
C VAL A 49 -15.59 -5.21 -6.42
N LEU A 50 -14.98 -4.03 -6.38
CA LEU A 50 -15.10 -3.07 -7.48
C LEU A 50 -14.39 -3.55 -8.75
N ALA A 51 -13.26 -4.25 -8.65
CA ALA A 51 -12.61 -4.83 -9.82
C ALA A 51 -13.51 -5.85 -10.54
N SER A 52 -14.21 -6.70 -9.77
CA SER A 52 -15.16 -7.67 -10.30
C SER A 52 -16.37 -6.99 -10.95
N GLU A 53 -16.95 -5.99 -10.29
CA GLU A 53 -18.15 -5.29 -10.77
C GLU A 53 -17.90 -4.41 -11.99
N LEU A 54 -16.72 -3.78 -12.07
CA LEU A 54 -16.39 -2.77 -13.07
C LEU A 54 -15.59 -3.31 -14.26
N GLY A 55 -15.07 -4.55 -14.18
CA GLY A 55 -14.26 -5.14 -15.24
C GLY A 55 -14.96 -5.20 -16.61
N LYS A 56 -16.29 -5.38 -16.63
CA LYS A 56 -17.09 -5.35 -17.87
C LYS A 56 -17.08 -4.01 -18.62
N TYR A 57 -16.71 -2.92 -17.94
CA TYR A 57 -16.52 -1.59 -18.53
C TYR A 57 -15.04 -1.30 -18.84
N ASN A 58 -14.19 -2.33 -18.80
CA ASN A 58 -12.74 -2.21 -18.89
C ASN A 58 -12.13 -1.27 -17.83
N ILE A 59 -12.82 -1.08 -16.70
CA ILE A 59 -12.34 -0.27 -15.60
C ILE A 59 -11.53 -1.15 -14.65
N ARG A 60 -10.30 -0.73 -14.36
CA ARG A 60 -9.39 -1.44 -13.46
C ARG A 60 -9.43 -0.83 -12.07
N VAL A 61 -9.38 -1.67 -11.04
CA VAL A 61 -9.36 -1.21 -9.65
C VAL A 61 -8.24 -1.90 -8.90
N ASN A 62 -7.35 -1.13 -8.30
CA ASN A 62 -6.21 -1.65 -7.54
C ASN A 62 -5.98 -0.81 -6.27
N ALA A 63 -5.06 -1.26 -5.43
CA ALA A 63 -4.51 -0.43 -4.36
C ALA A 63 -3.00 -0.51 -4.28
N VAL A 64 -2.39 0.55 -3.76
CA VAL A 64 -1.01 0.56 -3.27
C VAL A 64 -1.04 0.50 -1.75
N ALA A 65 -0.22 -0.35 -1.15
CA ALA A 65 -0.08 -0.56 0.29
C ALA A 65 1.32 -0.11 0.74
N PRO A 66 1.49 1.17 1.11
CA PRO A 66 2.77 1.67 1.56
C PRO A 66 3.18 1.10 2.92
N GLY A 67 4.50 0.91 3.09
CA GLY A 67 5.17 0.80 4.39
C GLY A 67 5.43 2.16 5.01
N VAL A 68 6.61 2.34 5.60
CA VAL A 68 7.04 3.64 6.13
C VAL A 68 7.57 4.57 5.03
N VAL A 69 7.05 5.80 5.01
CA VAL A 69 7.33 6.78 3.95
C VAL A 69 7.65 8.13 4.59
N ASP A 70 8.64 8.86 4.08
CA ASP A 70 8.93 10.23 4.52
C ASP A 70 7.91 11.21 3.96
N THR A 71 6.96 11.63 4.79
CA THR A 71 5.92 12.60 4.42
C THR A 71 5.74 13.60 5.55
N PRO A 72 5.09 14.76 5.32
CA PRO A 72 4.77 15.69 6.40
C PRO A 72 4.01 15.04 7.57
N LEU A 73 3.13 14.07 7.29
CA LEU A 73 2.35 13.34 8.30
C LEU A 73 3.23 12.50 9.23
N THR A 74 4.29 11.89 8.70
CA THR A 74 5.16 10.96 9.42
C THR A 74 6.43 11.61 9.95
N ARG A 75 6.69 12.87 9.58
CA ARG A 75 7.93 13.60 9.91
C ARG A 75 8.22 13.66 11.41
N GLN A 76 7.20 13.79 12.24
CA GLN A 76 7.34 13.79 13.70
C GLN A 76 7.86 12.45 14.27
N ILE A 77 7.54 11.34 13.62
CA ILE A 77 8.03 10.01 13.98
C ILE A 77 9.45 9.84 13.42
N LYS A 78 9.64 10.20 12.15
CA LYS A 78 10.92 10.10 11.44
C LYS A 78 12.04 10.92 12.11
N SER A 79 11.73 12.11 12.63
CA SER A 79 12.73 13.00 13.27
C SER A 79 13.30 12.45 14.57
N SER A 80 12.62 11.50 15.21
CA SER A 80 13.19 10.75 16.32
C SER A 80 14.05 9.61 15.78
N ARG A 81 15.37 9.71 16.00
CA ARG A 81 16.34 8.69 15.59
C ARG A 81 15.93 7.27 16.04
N ARG A 82 15.51 7.13 17.30
CA ARG A 82 15.06 5.85 17.86
C ARG A 82 13.89 5.26 17.08
N TRP A 83 12.88 6.07 16.75
CA TRP A 83 11.74 5.61 15.98
C TRP A 83 12.11 5.33 14.52
N TYR A 84 12.92 6.19 13.90
CA TYR A 84 13.42 5.96 12.56
C TYR A 84 14.07 4.58 12.43
N GLU A 85 15.05 4.27 13.29
CA GLU A 85 15.79 3.00 13.30
C GLU A 85 14.87 1.81 13.57
N ALA A 86 13.91 1.94 14.49
CA ALA A 86 12.95 0.89 14.81
C ALA A 86 12.06 0.50 13.62
N TYR A 87 11.58 1.47 12.83
CA TYR A 87 10.81 1.18 11.62
C TYR A 87 11.71 0.78 10.44
N ALA A 88 12.87 1.41 10.27
CA ALA A 88 13.80 1.11 9.17
C ALA A 88 14.30 -0.33 9.24
N SER A 89 14.61 -0.83 10.44
CA SER A 89 15.07 -2.22 10.67
C SER A 89 14.03 -3.29 10.34
N LYS A 90 12.76 -2.92 10.17
CA LYS A 90 11.72 -3.85 9.71
C LYS A 90 11.66 -3.96 8.19
N THR A 91 12.18 -2.99 7.47
CA THR A 91 12.27 -3.04 6.01
C THR A 91 13.52 -3.81 5.60
N ALA A 92 13.44 -4.63 4.55
CA ALA A 92 14.61 -5.29 3.95
C ALA A 92 15.64 -4.28 3.40
N LEU A 93 15.18 -3.10 2.99
CA LEU A 93 16.03 -2.03 2.45
C LEU A 93 16.69 -1.16 3.55
N GLY A 94 16.38 -1.40 4.83
CA GLY A 94 16.99 -0.69 5.96
C GLY A 94 16.70 0.82 5.99
N ARG A 95 15.64 1.29 5.32
CA ARG A 95 15.32 2.72 5.22
C ARG A 95 13.83 2.97 4.99
N TRP A 96 13.43 4.21 5.21
CA TRP A 96 12.10 4.70 4.86
C TRP A 96 12.04 5.01 3.36
N ALA A 97 10.86 4.84 2.77
CA ALA A 97 10.63 5.18 1.38
C ALA A 97 10.53 6.70 1.18
N GLU A 98 10.96 7.18 0.03
CA GLU A 98 10.66 8.53 -0.45
C GLU A 98 9.24 8.60 -1.05
N PRO A 99 8.56 9.75 -1.05
CA PRO A 99 7.22 9.89 -1.63
C PRO A 99 7.11 9.40 -3.09
N TRP A 100 8.17 9.61 -3.89
CA TRP A 100 8.17 9.20 -5.29
C TRP A 100 8.14 7.67 -5.44
N GLU A 101 8.67 6.92 -4.48
CA GLU A 101 8.66 5.45 -4.50
C GLU A 101 7.24 4.89 -4.34
N ILE A 102 6.31 5.69 -3.77
CA ILE A 102 4.88 5.38 -3.74
C ILE A 102 4.17 5.89 -5.00
N ALA A 103 4.59 7.04 -5.54
CA ALA A 103 4.01 7.62 -6.74
C ALA A 103 4.27 6.78 -8.00
N ALA A 104 5.48 6.21 -8.15
CA ALA A 104 5.85 5.45 -9.35
C ALA A 104 4.93 4.23 -9.60
N PRO A 105 4.61 3.39 -8.61
CA PRO A 105 3.64 2.31 -8.80
C PRO A 105 2.21 2.80 -9.07
N ILE A 106 1.81 3.98 -8.56
CA ILE A 106 0.51 4.59 -8.92
C ILE A 106 0.51 4.95 -10.40
N ILE A 107 1.60 5.53 -10.93
CA ILE A 107 1.74 5.86 -12.35
C ILE A 107 1.66 4.58 -13.21
N LEU A 108 2.36 3.51 -12.80
CA LEU A 108 2.26 2.20 -13.46
C LEU A 108 0.80 1.75 -13.55
N LEU A 109 0.10 1.72 -12.40
CA LEU A 109 -1.29 1.28 -12.32
C LEU A 109 -2.25 2.19 -13.08
N ALA A 110 -1.97 3.49 -13.18
CA ALA A 110 -2.80 4.44 -13.92
C ALA A 110 -2.57 4.37 -15.44
N SER A 111 -1.37 3.97 -15.87
CA SER A 111 -0.96 3.94 -17.28
C SER A 111 -1.37 2.65 -18.01
N LYS A 112 -1.09 2.60 -19.32
CA LYS A 112 -1.21 1.38 -20.13
C LYS A 112 -0.28 0.26 -19.69
N ALA A 113 0.80 0.53 -18.96
CA ALA A 113 1.69 -0.51 -18.46
C ALA A 113 1.00 -1.38 -17.38
N GLY A 114 -0.03 -0.85 -16.71
CA GLY A 114 -0.88 -1.60 -15.79
C GLY A 114 -2.16 -2.17 -16.42
N SER A 115 -2.28 -2.22 -17.75
CA SER A 115 -3.54 -2.53 -18.46
C SER A 115 -4.14 -3.91 -18.15
N TYR A 116 -3.35 -4.85 -17.63
CA TYR A 116 -3.82 -6.17 -17.22
C TYR A 116 -3.84 -6.36 -15.69
N ILE A 117 -3.55 -5.31 -14.93
CA ILE A 117 -3.53 -5.34 -13.46
C ILE A 117 -4.85 -4.79 -12.94
N THR A 118 -5.67 -5.64 -12.32
CA THR A 118 -6.92 -5.28 -11.62
C THR A 118 -7.13 -6.22 -10.44
N GLY A 119 -7.93 -5.79 -9.46
CA GLY A 119 -8.23 -6.55 -8.23
C GLY A 119 -7.04 -6.74 -7.30
N SER A 120 -5.92 -6.06 -7.56
CA SER A 120 -4.63 -6.33 -6.92
C SER A 120 -4.27 -5.27 -5.88
N VAL A 121 -3.52 -5.69 -4.86
CA VAL A 121 -2.88 -4.78 -3.90
C VAL A 121 -1.37 -4.91 -4.05
N LEU A 122 -0.72 -3.82 -4.44
CA LEU A 122 0.72 -3.76 -4.57
C LEU A 122 1.35 -3.28 -3.27
N LEU A 123 2.12 -4.14 -2.63
CA LEU A 123 2.92 -3.81 -1.45
C LEU A 123 4.12 -2.96 -1.86
N VAL A 124 4.27 -1.79 -1.25
CA VAL A 124 5.38 -0.86 -1.50
C VAL A 124 5.97 -0.48 -0.14
N ASP A 125 6.66 -1.43 0.46
CA ASP A 125 6.99 -1.42 1.88
C ASP A 125 8.45 -1.73 2.20
N GLY A 126 9.32 -1.66 1.19
CA GLY A 126 10.73 -1.98 1.32
C GLY A 126 10.97 -3.42 1.78
N GLY A 127 10.03 -4.34 1.56
CA GLY A 127 10.13 -5.74 1.97
C GLY A 127 9.67 -6.02 3.40
N TRP A 128 9.05 -5.05 4.10
CA TRP A 128 8.59 -5.23 5.48
C TRP A 128 7.75 -6.50 5.65
N THR A 129 6.76 -6.70 4.79
CA THR A 129 5.83 -7.83 4.89
C THR A 129 6.38 -9.13 4.30
N ALA A 130 7.56 -9.11 3.68
CA ALA A 130 8.20 -10.27 3.08
C ALA A 130 9.18 -10.97 4.03
N ILE A 131 9.48 -10.38 5.20
CA ILE A 131 10.43 -10.91 6.18
C ILE A 131 9.64 -11.56 7.34
N ASP A 132 9.90 -12.83 7.60
CA ASP A 132 9.31 -13.58 8.73
C ASP A 132 10.01 -13.28 10.08
N GLY A 133 11.16 -12.61 10.03
CA GLY A 133 11.97 -12.22 11.19
C GLY A 133 12.94 -13.29 11.68
N ARG A 134 13.10 -14.43 10.98
CA ARG A 134 14.09 -15.45 11.31
C ARG A 134 15.37 -15.28 10.50
N PHE A 135 16.43 -14.82 11.17
CA PHE A 135 17.81 -15.12 10.80
C PHE A 135 18.67 -15.08 12.08
N ASP A 136 19.03 -16.24 12.64
CA ASP A 136 20.42 -16.71 12.88
C ASP A 136 20.47 -18.10 13.56
N PRO A 137 21.51 -18.94 13.33
CA PRO A 137 22.83 -18.67 13.91
C PRO A 137 24.01 -18.96 12.96
N PHE A 138 24.78 -17.93 12.60
CA PHE A 138 26.20 -18.14 12.28
C PHE A 138 26.99 -18.14 13.60
N GLU A 139 27.09 -19.33 14.20
CA GLU A 139 28.21 -19.65 15.08
C GLU A 139 29.51 -19.52 14.26
N GLY A 140 30.33 -18.50 14.53
CA GLY A 140 31.61 -18.41 13.85
C GLY A 140 32.36 -17.08 13.98
N ARG A 141 32.60 -16.60 15.21
CA ARG A 141 33.91 -16.19 15.76
C ARG A 141 33.74 -15.50 17.11
#